data_AF-A0A3M6JUS1-F1
#
_entry.id   AF-A0A3M6JUS1-F1
#
_cell.length_a   1.000
_cell.length_b   1.000
_cell.length_c   1.000
_cell.angle_alpha   90.00
_cell.angle_beta   90.00
_cell.angle_gamma   90.00
#
_symmetry.space_group_name_H-M   'P 1'
#
loop_
_entity.id
_entity.type
_entity.pdbx_description
1 polymer ?
#
loop_
_entity_poly.entity_id
_entity_poly.type
_entity_poly.pdbx_seq_one_letter_code
_entity_poly.pdbx_strand_id
1 'polypeptide(L)'
;MKGMGTPKIVLTADRTLMSPYRGLSLATFFGCAPAIDPNRDPKSFWYKILGKQVTPKILFDFICNYIPHTNGVANYAPYGLRKLEAGLLRDGFSRQDVVVAHPDHIEKFIGPETLVVGTYEMDPLGMGPVTMTFTYGRKQTSYDEYYNT
;
A
#
# COMPACT_ATOMS: atom_id res chain seq x y z
N MET A 1 15.49 6.82 -27.16
CA MET A 1 14.98 7.49 -25.93
C MET A 1 16.19 7.98 -25.16
N LYS A 2 16.43 9.29 -25.06
CA LYS A 2 17.51 9.86 -24.23
C LYS A 2 17.19 9.52 -22.77
N GLY A 3 18.13 8.87 -22.09
CA GLY A 3 17.96 8.39 -20.72
C GLY A 3 17.57 9.54 -19.79
N MET A 4 16.34 9.50 -19.29
CA MET A 4 16.00 10.26 -18.10
C MET A 4 16.80 9.64 -16.97
N GLY A 5 17.66 10.41 -16.30
CA GLY A 5 18.37 9.93 -15.12
C GLY A 5 17.37 9.36 -14.12
N THR A 6 17.69 8.22 -13.51
CA THR A 6 16.84 7.63 -12.48
C THR A 6 16.92 8.48 -11.20
N PRO A 7 15.80 8.77 -10.52
CA PRO A 7 15.81 9.56 -9.29
C PRO A 7 16.72 8.94 -8.21
N LYS A 8 17.35 9.79 -7.41
CA LYS A 8 18.19 9.37 -6.28
C LYS A 8 17.36 8.84 -5.12
N ILE A 9 16.17 9.40 -4.91
CA ILE A 9 15.25 9.05 -3.85
C ILE A 9 13.91 8.67 -4.46
N VAL A 10 13.51 7.41 -4.28
CA VAL A 10 12.22 6.88 -4.71
C VAL A 10 11.36 6.67 -3.47
N LEU A 11 10.27 7.41 -3.37
CA LEU A 11 9.30 7.31 -2.29
C LEU A 11 8.05 6.59 -2.79
N THR A 12 7.46 5.72 -1.98
CA THR A 12 6.21 5.02 -2.29
C THR A 12 5.45 4.72 -0.99
N ALA A 13 4.32 4.04 -1.11
CA ALA A 13 3.56 3.43 -0.02
C ALA A 13 2.92 2.16 -0.56
N ASP A 14 2.45 1.27 0.32
CA ASP A 14 1.68 0.12 -0.12
C ASP A 14 0.35 0.54 -0.78
N ARG A 15 -0.26 -0.43 -1.45
CA ARG A 15 -1.53 -0.29 -2.16
C ARG A 15 -2.66 0.25 -1.27
N THR A 16 -2.75 -0.25 -0.04
CA THR A 16 -3.84 0.09 0.88
C THR A 16 -3.76 1.55 1.32
N LEU A 17 -2.58 2.17 1.30
CA LEU A 17 -2.39 3.60 1.60
C LEU A 17 -2.37 4.47 0.33
N MET A 18 -2.14 3.86 -0.83
CA MET A 18 -2.21 4.48 -2.17
C MET A 18 -3.56 4.16 -2.86
N SER A 19 -4.66 4.26 -2.10
CA SER A 19 -6.03 4.07 -2.59
C SER A 19 -6.99 5.13 -2.03
N PRO A 20 -7.88 5.73 -2.85
CA PRO A 20 -8.98 6.54 -2.34
C PRO A 20 -10.18 5.70 -1.88
N TYR A 21 -10.11 4.37 -1.96
CA TYR A 21 -11.20 3.45 -1.63
C TYR A 21 -12.55 3.82 -2.28
N ARG A 22 -12.52 4.21 -3.56
CA ARG A 22 -13.65 4.76 -4.34
C ARG A 22 -14.39 5.95 -3.69
N GLY A 23 -13.76 6.66 -2.76
CA GLY A 23 -14.37 7.77 -2.04
C GLY A 23 -15.41 7.33 -1.00
N LEU A 24 -15.44 6.05 -0.64
CA LEU A 24 -16.33 5.55 0.41
C LEU A 24 -15.81 6.02 1.78
N SER A 25 -16.68 6.68 2.54
CA SER A 25 -16.35 7.14 3.88
C SER A 25 -15.96 5.96 4.77
N LEU A 26 -14.89 6.11 5.55
CA LEU A 26 -14.29 5.10 6.44
C LEU A 26 -13.73 3.84 5.74
N ALA A 27 -13.84 3.71 4.41
CA ALA A 27 -13.27 2.55 3.72
C ALA A 27 -11.74 2.54 3.76
N THR A 28 -11.08 3.65 4.09
CA THR A 28 -9.64 3.70 4.35
C THR A 28 -9.20 2.83 5.53
N PHE A 29 -10.12 2.39 6.40
CA PHE A 29 -9.85 1.41 7.46
C PHE A 29 -9.95 -0.05 6.98
N PHE A 30 -10.36 -0.30 5.73
CA PHE A 30 -10.57 -1.66 5.25
C PHE A 30 -9.27 -2.43 5.09
N GLY A 31 -8.12 -1.77 4.99
CA GLY A 31 -6.82 -2.45 5.11
C GLY A 31 -6.72 -3.30 6.38
N CYS A 32 -7.34 -2.86 7.47
CA CYS A 32 -7.39 -3.59 8.74
C CYS A 32 -8.34 -4.81 8.71
N ALA A 33 -9.18 -4.97 7.68
CA ALA A 33 -10.15 -6.05 7.58
C ALA A 33 -9.46 -7.41 7.46
N PRO A 34 -10.04 -8.49 8.02
CA PRO A 34 -9.46 -9.81 7.94
C PRO A 34 -9.46 -10.31 6.49
N ALA A 35 -8.27 -10.59 5.97
CA ALA A 35 -8.04 -11.18 4.65
C ALA A 35 -8.10 -12.71 4.74
N ILE A 36 -7.32 -13.31 5.64
CA ILE A 36 -7.12 -14.77 5.73
C ILE A 36 -7.36 -15.27 7.15
N ASP A 37 -8.08 -16.38 7.27
CA ASP A 37 -8.18 -17.17 8.49
C ASP A 37 -7.37 -18.47 8.33
N PRO A 38 -6.15 -18.54 8.89
CA PRO A 38 -5.30 -19.72 8.74
C PRO A 38 -5.88 -20.96 9.43
N ASN A 39 -6.75 -20.77 10.43
CA ASN A 39 -7.30 -21.81 11.30
C ASN A 39 -8.76 -22.18 10.96
N ARG A 40 -9.29 -21.67 9.84
CA ARG A 40 -10.67 -21.97 9.43
C ARG A 40 -10.88 -23.46 9.23
N ASP A 41 -11.95 -23.98 9.83
CA ASP A 41 -12.33 -25.38 9.73
C ASP A 41 -12.58 -25.78 8.26
N PRO A 42 -11.81 -26.75 7.71
CA PRO A 42 -11.99 -27.26 6.35
C PRO A 42 -13.37 -27.86 6.06
N LYS A 43 -14.09 -28.29 7.11
CA LYS A 43 -15.43 -28.87 6.98
C LYS A 43 -16.52 -27.80 6.90
N SER A 44 -16.21 -26.55 7.27
CA SER A 44 -17.17 -25.46 7.27
C SER A 44 -17.65 -25.12 5.86
N PHE A 45 -18.91 -24.67 5.76
CA PHE A 45 -19.49 -24.20 4.51
C PHE A 45 -18.65 -23.07 3.87
N TRP A 46 -18.19 -22.11 4.67
CA TRP A 46 -17.38 -20.99 4.20
C TRP A 46 -16.02 -21.41 3.64
N TYR A 47 -15.39 -22.45 4.19
CA TYR A 47 -14.15 -22.98 3.63
C TYR A 47 -14.35 -23.55 2.22
N LYS A 48 -15.49 -24.20 1.96
CA LYS A 48 -15.79 -24.74 0.62
C LYS A 48 -16.01 -23.66 -0.43
N ILE A 49 -16.47 -22.47 -0.03
CA ILE A 49 -16.76 -21.35 -0.94
C ILE A 49 -15.56 -20.43 -1.12
N LEU A 50 -14.93 -20.01 -0.02
CA LEU A 50 -13.90 -18.97 0.01
C LEU A 50 -12.52 -19.50 0.42
N GLY A 51 -12.40 -20.80 0.71
CA GLY A 51 -11.19 -21.36 1.32
C GLY A 51 -10.89 -20.65 2.64
N LYS A 52 -9.62 -20.24 2.79
CA LYS A 52 -9.17 -19.47 3.95
C LYS A 52 -9.50 -17.97 3.88
N GLN A 53 -10.04 -17.45 2.77
CA GLN A 53 -10.38 -16.02 2.69
C GLN A 53 -11.57 -15.66 3.58
N VAL A 54 -11.39 -14.68 4.46
CA VAL A 54 -12.47 -14.13 5.28
C VAL A 54 -13.24 -13.08 4.48
N THR A 55 -12.52 -12.06 4.06
CA THR A 55 -13.01 -11.08 3.10
C THR A 55 -12.56 -11.52 1.70
N PRO A 56 -13.44 -11.57 0.70
CA PRO A 56 -13.03 -11.91 -0.66
C PRO A 56 -12.07 -10.87 -1.24
N LYS A 57 -10.87 -11.29 -1.69
CA LYS A 57 -9.84 -10.39 -2.26
C LYS A 57 -10.37 -9.59 -3.44
N ILE A 58 -11.19 -10.20 -4.29
CA ILE A 58 -11.77 -9.51 -5.47
C ILE A 58 -12.64 -8.33 -5.03
N LEU A 59 -13.42 -8.50 -3.95
CA LEU A 59 -14.24 -7.43 -3.40
C LEU A 59 -13.37 -6.34 -2.77
N PHE A 60 -12.36 -6.74 -1.99
CA PHE A 60 -11.42 -5.79 -1.40
C PHE A 60 -10.71 -4.96 -2.48
N ASP A 61 -10.16 -5.59 -3.51
CA ASP A 61 -9.44 -4.93 -4.60
C ASP A 61 -10.34 -4.05 -5.45
N PHE A 62 -11.61 -4.44 -5.60
CA PHE A 62 -12.58 -3.60 -6.28
C PHE A 62 -12.77 -2.29 -5.50
N ILE A 63 -12.86 -2.35 -4.17
CA ILE A 63 -13.03 -1.17 -3.31
C ILE A 63 -11.72 -0.38 -3.21
N CYS A 64 -10.61 -1.06 -2.91
CA CYS A 64 -9.25 -0.53 -2.79
C CYS A 64 -8.63 -0.33 -4.18
N ASN A 65 -9.22 0.58 -4.96
CA ASN A 65 -8.69 0.95 -6.27
C ASN A 65 -7.41 1.77 -6.13
N TYR A 66 -6.49 1.68 -7.08
CA TYR A 66 -5.31 2.52 -7.06
C TYR A 66 -5.62 4.01 -7.25
N ILE A 67 -4.79 4.85 -6.65
CA ILE A 67 -4.71 6.28 -6.97
C ILE A 67 -4.35 6.50 -8.46
N PRO A 68 -4.80 7.61 -9.07
CA PRO A 68 -4.36 7.98 -10.40
C PRO A 68 -2.86 8.35 -10.42
N HIS A 69 -2.20 8.09 -11.55
CA HIS A 69 -0.80 8.42 -11.76
C HIS A 69 -0.59 9.09 -13.12
N THR A 70 0.51 9.84 -13.26
CA THR A 70 0.98 10.40 -14.52
C THR A 70 2.37 9.83 -14.80
N ASN A 71 2.50 9.00 -15.84
CA ASN A 71 3.75 8.31 -16.18
C ASN A 71 4.39 7.52 -15.02
N GLY A 72 3.58 6.91 -14.15
CA GLY A 72 4.04 6.18 -12.97
C GLY A 72 4.29 7.04 -11.73
N VAL A 73 4.26 8.37 -11.84
CA VAL A 73 4.31 9.28 -10.70
C VAL A 73 2.93 9.39 -10.08
N ALA A 74 2.83 9.17 -8.77
CA ALA A 74 1.57 9.27 -8.05
C ALA A 74 1.03 10.71 -8.10
N ASN A 75 -0.24 10.90 -8.48
CA ASN A 75 -0.85 12.24 -8.48
C ASN A 75 -1.19 12.67 -7.04
N TYR A 76 -1.62 11.73 -6.21
CA TYR A 76 -1.90 11.90 -4.78
C TYR A 76 -1.08 10.89 -3.99
N ALA A 77 -0.75 11.18 -2.74
CA ALA A 77 -0.03 10.25 -1.88
C ALA A 77 -0.36 10.56 -0.42
N PRO A 78 -0.09 9.64 0.52
CA PRO A 78 -0.24 9.90 1.94
C PRO A 78 0.44 11.21 2.34
N TYR A 79 -0.23 11.99 3.18
CA TYR A 79 0.24 13.34 3.55
C TYR A 79 1.66 13.33 4.15
N GLY A 80 2.00 12.29 4.92
CA GLY A 80 3.36 12.11 5.44
C GLY A 80 4.42 12.04 4.34
N LEU A 81 4.12 11.32 3.26
CA LEU A 81 5.02 11.15 2.11
C LEU A 81 5.21 12.47 1.35
N ARG A 82 4.13 13.25 1.15
CA ARG A 82 4.21 14.58 0.52
C ARG A 82 4.96 15.60 1.37
N LYS A 83 4.85 15.52 2.70
CA LYS A 83 5.67 16.34 3.59
C LYS A 83 7.14 15.97 3.51
N LEU A 84 7.47 14.68 3.43
CA LEU A 84 8.84 14.22 3.26
C LEU A 84 9.44 14.71 1.93
N GLU A 85 8.70 14.55 0.83
CA GLU A 85 9.06 15.08 -0.49
C GLU A 85 9.33 16.60 -0.43
N ALA A 86 8.41 17.37 0.18
CA ALA A 86 8.58 18.81 0.32
C ALA A 86 9.81 19.19 1.17
N GLY A 87 10.10 18.43 2.23
CA GLY A 87 11.29 18.60 3.06
C GLY A 87 12.59 18.35 2.29
N LEU A 88 12.65 17.27 1.51
CA LEU A 88 13.82 16.97 0.66
C LEU A 88 14.07 18.08 -0.36
N LEU A 89 13.02 18.60 -1.02
CA LEU A 89 13.15 19.70 -1.97
C LEU A 89 13.63 20.99 -1.28
N ARG A 90 13.13 21.28 -0.07
CA ARG A 90 13.57 22.42 0.73
C ARG A 90 15.05 22.32 1.11
N ASP A 91 15.54 21.10 1.38
CA ASP A 91 16.89 20.85 1.87
C ASP A 91 17.92 20.70 0.72
N GLY A 92 17.53 21.05 -0.52
CA GLY A 92 18.45 21.21 -1.66
C GLY A 92 18.40 20.11 -2.72
N PHE A 93 17.56 19.08 -2.55
CA PHE A 93 17.30 18.11 -3.61
C PHE A 93 16.48 18.75 -4.74
N SER A 94 16.81 18.42 -5.98
CA SER A 94 16.06 18.90 -7.13
C SER A 94 14.82 18.04 -7.39
N ARG A 95 13.85 18.55 -8.17
CA ARG A 95 12.62 17.81 -8.51
C ARG A 95 12.87 16.53 -9.30
N GLN A 96 14.03 16.42 -9.96
CA GLN A 96 14.45 15.20 -10.65
C GLN A 96 15.15 14.19 -9.72
N ASP A 97 15.64 14.63 -8.54
CA ASP A 97 16.30 13.73 -7.59
C ASP A 97 15.30 12.93 -6.74
N VAL A 98 14.06 13.42 -6.58
CA VAL A 98 13.04 12.83 -5.71
C VAL A 98 11.78 12.54 -6.50
N VAL A 99 11.25 11.32 -6.37
CA VAL A 99 9.96 10.96 -6.95
C VAL A 99 9.08 10.28 -5.91
N VAL A 100 7.78 10.60 -5.94
CA VAL A 100 6.76 9.79 -5.29
C VAL A 100 6.14 8.87 -6.34
N ALA A 101 6.61 7.63 -6.38
CA ALA A 101 6.18 6.62 -7.33
C ALA A 101 4.83 6.03 -6.93
N HIS A 102 4.03 5.69 -7.94
CA HIS A 102 2.89 4.83 -7.77
C HIS A 102 3.36 3.40 -7.45
N PRO A 103 2.74 2.66 -6.51
CA PRO A 103 3.21 1.34 -6.07
C PRO A 103 3.42 0.34 -7.22
N ASP A 104 2.49 0.28 -8.17
CA ASP A 104 2.58 -0.63 -9.34
C ASP A 104 3.60 -0.21 -10.42
N HIS A 105 4.31 0.89 -10.23
CA HIS A 105 5.22 1.47 -11.23
C HIS A 105 6.58 1.86 -10.66
N ILE A 106 6.90 1.40 -9.45
CA ILE A 106 8.13 1.74 -8.75
C ILE A 106 9.38 1.32 -9.54
N GLU A 107 9.30 0.19 -10.26
CA GLU A 107 10.37 -0.38 -11.06
C GLU A 107 10.84 0.56 -12.18
N LYS A 108 10.00 1.50 -12.61
CA LYS A 108 10.35 2.50 -13.63
C LYS A 108 11.31 3.57 -13.12
N PHE A 109 11.39 3.73 -11.79
CA PHE A 109 12.15 4.81 -11.16
C PHE A 109 13.40 4.31 -10.43
N ILE A 110 13.53 2.99 -10.20
CA ILE A 110 14.70 2.40 -9.59
C ILE A 110 15.77 2.15 -10.66
N GLY A 111 16.95 2.72 -10.48
CA GLY A 111 18.08 2.47 -11.37
C GLY A 111 19.44 2.74 -10.71
N PRO A 112 20.52 2.80 -11.50
CA PRO A 112 21.89 2.89 -10.98
C PRO A 112 22.16 4.11 -10.09
N GLU A 113 21.43 5.22 -10.30
CA GLU A 113 21.58 6.45 -9.51
C GLU A 113 20.68 6.46 -8.26
N THR A 114 19.79 5.48 -8.10
CA THR A 114 18.89 5.41 -6.95
C THR A 114 19.67 4.98 -5.71
N LEU A 115 19.67 5.85 -4.70
CA LEU A 115 20.40 5.64 -3.44
C LEU A 115 19.47 5.21 -2.31
N VAL A 116 18.21 5.68 -2.33
CA VAL A 116 17.24 5.44 -1.27
C VAL A 116 15.89 5.07 -1.87
N VAL A 117 15.30 4.00 -1.33
CA VAL A 117 13.89 3.66 -1.53
C VAL A 117 13.19 3.76 -0.18
N GLY A 118 12.19 4.64 -0.08
CA GLY A 118 11.39 4.84 1.12
C GLY A 118 9.96 4.39 0.92
N THR A 119 9.46 3.55 1.81
CA THR A 119 8.04 3.14 1.85
C THR A 119 7.36 3.80 3.05
N TYR A 120 6.10 4.22 2.87
CA TYR A 120 5.24 4.68 3.96
C TYR A 120 4.21 3.61 4.25
N GLU A 121 4.26 3.07 5.46
CA GLU A 121 3.38 2.02 5.95
C GLU A 121 2.73 2.45 7.26
N MET A 122 1.47 2.06 7.47
CA MET A 122 0.73 2.38 8.70
C MET A 122 0.73 1.20 9.67
N ASP A 123 0.44 -0.01 9.19
CA ASP A 123 0.44 -1.23 9.98
C ASP A 123 0.86 -2.47 9.15
N PRO A 124 2.10 -2.49 8.61
CA PRO A 124 2.52 -3.52 7.65
C PRO A 124 2.59 -4.93 8.26
N LEU A 125 2.57 -5.01 9.60
CA LEU A 125 2.60 -6.27 10.33
C LEU A 125 1.21 -6.70 10.82
N GLY A 126 0.17 -5.87 10.65
CA GLY A 126 -1.18 -6.13 11.14
C GLY A 126 -1.32 -6.16 12.67
N MET A 127 -0.45 -5.44 13.39
CA MET A 127 -0.38 -5.42 14.86
C MET A 127 -0.99 -4.16 15.47
N GLY A 128 -1.52 -3.25 14.65
CA GLY A 128 -2.20 -2.06 15.09
C GLY A 128 -3.45 -2.38 15.92
N PRO A 129 -3.86 -1.53 16.88
CA PRO A 129 -5.02 -1.80 17.74
C PRO A 129 -6.32 -2.06 16.97
N VAL A 130 -6.56 -1.30 15.88
CA VAL A 130 -7.74 -1.47 15.02
C VAL A 130 -7.68 -2.80 14.28
N THR A 131 -6.53 -3.10 13.69
CA THR A 131 -6.27 -4.35 12.98
C THR A 131 -6.44 -5.57 13.88
N MET A 132 -5.86 -5.54 15.08
CA MET A 132 -6.03 -6.61 16.08
C MET A 132 -7.49 -6.76 16.52
N THR A 133 -8.26 -5.67 16.58
CA THR A 133 -9.69 -5.74 16.89
C THR A 133 -10.45 -6.50 15.80
N PHE A 134 -10.19 -6.22 14.52
CA PHE A 134 -10.85 -6.90 13.40
C PHE A 134 -10.36 -8.31 13.13
N THR A 135 -9.12 -8.63 13.50
CA THR A 135 -8.49 -9.95 13.29
C THR A 135 -8.55 -10.87 14.50
N TYR A 136 -9.38 -10.55 15.50
CA TYR A 136 -9.52 -11.31 16.74
C TYR A 136 -8.19 -11.55 17.47
N GLY A 137 -7.40 -10.48 17.63
CA GLY A 137 -6.09 -10.54 18.26
C GLY A 137 -5.07 -11.30 17.42
N ARG A 138 -5.03 -11.05 16.10
CA ARG A 138 -4.14 -11.71 15.13
C ARG A 138 -4.40 -13.21 14.90
N LYS A 139 -5.58 -13.71 15.27
CA LYS A 139 -5.99 -15.06 14.84
C LYS A 139 -6.18 -15.13 13.32
N GLN A 140 -6.43 -13.98 12.69
CA GLN A 140 -6.57 -13.79 11.25
C GLN A 140 -5.49 -12.79 10.76
N THR A 141 -5.15 -12.86 9.49
CA THR A 141 -4.25 -11.92 8.80
C THR A 141 -5.09 -10.79 8.19
N SER A 142 -4.73 -9.52 8.39
CA SER A 142 -5.42 -8.39 7.77
C SER A 142 -4.99 -8.17 6.31
N TYR A 143 -5.65 -7.27 5.58
CA TYR A 143 -5.15 -6.85 4.26
C TYR A 143 -3.87 -6.02 4.33
N ASP A 144 -3.70 -5.21 5.38
CA ASP A 144 -2.48 -4.44 5.63
C ASP A 144 -1.27 -5.39 5.75
N GLU A 145 -1.41 -6.52 6.46
CA GLU A 145 -0.37 -7.55 6.55
C GLU A 145 -0.27 -8.36 5.26
N TYR A 146 -1.41 -8.81 4.70
CA TYR A 146 -1.46 -9.68 3.52
C TYR A 146 -0.79 -9.08 2.27
N TYR A 147 -0.83 -7.76 2.10
CA TYR A 147 -0.16 -7.10 0.97
C TYR A 147 1.32 -6.78 1.21
N ASN A 148 1.80 -6.96 2.44
CA ASN A 148 3.16 -6.65 2.87
C ASN A 148 4.00 -7.91 3.18
N THR A 149 3.41 -9.10 3.12
CA THR A 149 4.06 -10.42 3.35
C THR A 149 4.07 -11.29 2.10
#